data_AF-A0A397U1X0-F1
#
_entry.id   AF-A0A397U1X0-F1
#
_cell.length_a   1.000
_cell.length_b   1.000
_cell.length_c   1.000
_cell.angle_alpha   90.00
_cell.angle_beta   90.00
_cell.angle_gamma   90.00
#
_symmetry.space_group_name_H-M   'P 1'
#
loop_
_entity.id
_entity.type
_entity.pdbx_description
1 polymer ?
#
loop_
_entity_poly.entity_id
_entity_poly.type
_entity_poly.pdbx_seq_one_letter_code
_entity_poly.pdbx_strand_id
1 'polypeptide(L)' 'MAGLTVVQYSLIVFAIIIFIIEIIAIIEVSKSKKNLCTKILWILFILCIPLIGLMSYFLLSNRNDYPPEDYPV' A
#
# COMPACT_ATOMS: atom_id res chain seq x y z
N MET A 1 20.68 -1.40 14.12
CA MET A 1 20.39 -2.27 12.96
C MET A 1 19.13 -3.13 13.18
N ALA A 2 18.99 -3.85 14.31
CA ALA A 2 17.80 -4.70 14.57
C ALA A 2 16.45 -3.96 14.66
N GLY A 3 16.39 -2.73 15.18
CA GLY A 3 15.13 -1.98 15.27
C GLY A 3 14.54 -1.60 13.90
N LEU A 4 15.38 -1.27 12.92
CA LEU A 4 14.95 -0.89 11.57
C LEU A 4 14.38 -2.10 10.82
N THR A 5 14.99 -3.27 10.96
CA THR A 5 14.51 -4.50 10.31
C THR A 5 13.16 -4.93 10.90
N VAL A 6 12.97 -4.85 12.21
CA VAL A 6 11.68 -5.17 12.85
C VAL A 6 10.56 -4.26 12.35
N VAL A 7 10.81 -2.94 12.24
CA VAL A 7 9.83 -1.99 11.70
C VAL A 7 9.48 -2.34 10.26
N GLN A 8 10.47 -2.62 9.42
CA GLN A 8 10.26 -2.98 8.02
C GLN A 8 9.44 -4.26 7.87
N TYR A 9 9.76 -5.33 8.61
CA TYR A 9 8.97 -6.56 8.60
C TYR A 9 7.53 -6.31 9.08
N SER A 10 7.35 -5.48 10.10
CA SER A 10 6.02 -5.11 10.60
C SER A 10 5.19 -4.42 9.51
N LEU A 11 5.77 -3.44 8.82
CA LEU A 11 5.10 -2.73 7.73
C LEU A 11 4.67 -3.66 6.58
N ILE A 12 5.50 -4.66 6.23
CA ILE A 12 5.18 -5.64 5.19
C ILE A 12 3.99 -6.49 5.59
N VAL A 13 3.94 -6.98 6.84
CA VAL A 13 2.81 -7.78 7.35
C VAL A 13 1.52 -6.95 7.30
N PHE A 14 1.57 -5.69 7.75
CA PHE A 14 0.41 -4.79 7.66
C PHE A 14 -0.04 -4.54 6.22
N ALA A 15 0.90 -4.33 5.29
CA ALA A 15 0.58 -4.13 3.87
C ALA A 15 -0.15 -5.34 3.27
N ILE A 16 0.26 -6.56 3.61
CA ILE A 16 -0.41 -7.79 3.15
C ILE A 16 -1.83 -7.88 3.72
N ILE A 17 -2.01 -7.59 5.01
CA ILE A 17 -3.33 -7.61 5.65
C ILE A 17 -4.27 -6.61 4.97
N ILE A 18 -3.80 -5.38 4.76
CA ILE A 18 -4.56 -4.33 4.08
C ILE A 18 -4.95 -4.80 2.69
N PHE A 19 -4.00 -5.33 1.91
CA PHE A 19 -4.27 -5.84 0.56
C PHE A 19 -5.36 -6.92 0.53
N ILE A 20 -5.37 -7.85 1.49
CA ILE A 20 -6.42 -8.87 1.60
C ILE A 20 -7.77 -8.22 1.92
N ILE A 21 -7.80 -7.27 2.87
CA ILE A 21 -9.02 -6.54 3.25
C ILE A 21 -9.61 -5.78 2.04
N GLU A 22 -8.76 -5.17 1.21
CA GLU A 22 -9.21 -4.47 0.01
C GLU A 22 -9.91 -5.42 -0.98
N ILE A 23 -9.34 -6.61 -1.20
CA ILE A 23 -9.96 -7.63 -2.07
C ILE A 23 -11.33 -8.04 -1.49
N ILE A 24 -11.42 -8.29 -0.19
CA ILE A 24 -12.68 -8.64 0.48
C ILE A 24 -13.71 -7.53 0.28
N ALA A 25 -13.33 -6.27 0.49
CA ALA A 25 -14.21 -5.13 0.32
C ALA A 25 -14.70 -4.98 -1.14
N ILE A 26 -13.83 -5.21 -2.13
CA ILE A 26 -14.20 -5.20 -3.56
C ILE A 26 -15.23 -6.30 -3.85
N ILE A 27 -15.03 -7.51 -3.31
CA ILE A 27 -15.99 -8.62 -3.48
C ILE A 27 -17.34 -8.27 -2.83
N GLU A 28 -17.32 -7.69 -1.63
CA GLU A 28 -18.53 -7.29 -0.91
C GLU A 28 -19.32 -6.21 -1.68
N VAL A 29 -18.63 -5.17 -2.16
CA VAL A 29 -19.24 -4.12 -3.00
C VAL A 29 -19.80 -4.73 -4.29
N SER A 30 -19.06 -5.64 -4.92
CA SER A 30 -19.47 -6.33 -6.14
C SER A 30 -20.72 -7.20 -5.95
N LYS A 31 -20.88 -7.83 -4.77
CA LYS A 31 -22.06 -8.64 -4.42
C LYS A 31 -23.24 -7.84 -3.84
N SER A 32 -23.03 -6.58 -3.45
CA SER A 32 -24.08 -5.75 -2.85
C SER A 32 -25.25 -5.45 -3.81
N LYS A 33 -26.42 -5.05 -3.28
CA LYS A 33 -27.59 -4.64 -4.07
C LYS A 33 -27.52 -3.21 -4.63
N LYS A 34 -26.37 -2.53 -4.51
CA LYS A 34 -26.16 -1.14 -4.95
C LYS A 34 -26.23 -1.03 -6.48
N ASN A 35 -26.59 0.14 -7.00
CA ASN A 35 -26.56 0.38 -8.45
C ASN A 35 -25.12 0.33 -9.00
N LEU A 36 -24.98 0.17 -10.32
CA LEU A 36 -23.68 0.00 -10.99
C LEU A 36 -22.72 1.17 -10.74
N CYS A 37 -23.20 2.41 -10.89
CA CYS A 37 -22.38 3.61 -10.70
C CYS A 37 -21.80 3.69 -9.29
N THR A 38 -22.62 3.40 -8.27
CA THR A 38 -22.17 3.39 -6.87
C THR A 38 -21.13 2.30 -6.62
N LYS A 39 -21.29 1.10 -7.21
CA LYS A 39 -20.28 0.04 -7.09
C LYS A 39 -18.93 0.47 -7.64
N ILE A 40 -18.93 1.05 -8.84
CA ILE A 40 -17.70 1.52 -9.51
C ILE A 40 -17.01 2.59 -8.66
N LEU A 41 -17.75 3.57 -8.15
CA LEU A 41 -17.20 4.61 -7.27
C LEU A 41 -16.58 4.03 -6.00
N TRP A 42 -17.23 3.06 -5.36
CA TRP A 42 -16.68 2.41 -4.16
C TRP A 42 -15.43 1.59 -4.45
N ILE A 43 -15.41 0.84 -5.55
CA ILE A 43 -14.24 0.06 -5.94
C ILE A 43 -13.05 0.98 -6.27
N LEU A 44 -13.31 2.09 -6.98
CA LEU A 44 -12.29 3.09 -7.27
C LEU A 44 -11.74 3.72 -6.00
N PHE A 45 -12.61 4.04 -5.03
CA PHE A 45 -12.21 4.59 -3.75
C PHE A 45 -11.32 3.63 -2.95
N ILE A 46 -11.67 2.35 -2.89
CA ILE A 46 -10.85 1.31 -2.26
C ILE A 46 -9.47 1.28 -2.93
N LEU A 47 -9.40 1.14 -4.25
CA LEU A 47 -8.14 1.10 -5.00
C LEU A 47 -7.28 2.37 -4.89
N CYS A 48 -7.85 3.52 -4.55
CA CYS A 48 -7.09 4.74 -4.33
C CYS A 48 -6.25 4.72 -3.04
N ILE A 49 -6.64 3.93 -2.02
CA ILE A 49 -5.89 3.85 -0.76
C ILE A 49 -4.43 3.38 -0.95
N PRO A 50 -4.14 2.25 -1.62
CA PRO A 50 -2.77 1.81 -1.84
C PRO A 50 -2.00 2.79 -2.73
N LEU A 51 -2.69 3.46 -3.66
CA LEU A 51 -2.08 4.47 -4.52
C LEU A 51 -1.60 5.68 -3.71
N ILE A 52 -2.39 6.13 -2.73
CA ILE A 52 -2.00 7.22 -1.81
C ILE A 52 -0.79 6.79 -0.96
N GLY A 53 -0.77 5.54 -0.48
CA GLY A 53 0.39 4.99 0.24
C GLY A 53 1.66 5.00 -0.59
N LEU A 54 1.57 4.56 -1.85
CA LEU A 54 2.67 4.61 -2.83
C LEU A 54 3.12 6.05 -3.12
N MET A 55 2.17 6.97 -3.30
CA MET A 55 2.49 8.37 -3.57
C MET A 55 3.19 9.02 -2.38
N SER A 56 2.75 8.70 -1.16
CA SER A 56 3.40 9.15 0.08
C SER A 56 4.80 8.59 0.20
N TYR A 57 5.01 7.31 -0.13
CA TYR A 57 6.35 6.72 -0.21
C TYR A 57 7.24 7.48 -1.19
N PHE A 58 6.78 7.76 -2.41
CA PHE A 58 7.59 8.49 -3.40
C PHE A 58 8.01 9.89 -2.94
N LEU A 59 7.12 10.61 -2.24
CA LEU A 59 7.40 11.96 -1.76
C LEU A 59 8.29 11.98 -0.51
N LEU A 60 8.21 10.97 0.35
CA LEU A 60 8.83 10.99 1.69
C LEU A 60 10.06 10.05 1.83
N SER A 61 10.30 9.13 0.90
CA SER A 61 11.29 8.05 1.05
C SER A 61 12.78 8.45 0.89
N ASN A 62 13.12 9.75 0.95
CA ASN A 62 14.49 10.29 0.89
C ASN A 62 15.49 9.46 0.03
N ARG A 63 15.25 9.39 -1.28
CA ARG A 63 15.92 8.45 -2.19
C ARG A 63 17.40 8.74 -2.49
N ASN A 64 18.02 9.68 -1.79
CA ASN A 64 19.39 10.15 -2.06
C ASN A 64 20.47 9.48 -1.20
N ASP A 65 20.10 8.54 -0.33
CA ASP A 65 21.03 7.87 0.60
C ASP A 65 21.65 6.57 0.03
N TYR A 66 21.87 6.49 -1.28
CA TYR A 66 22.65 5.40 -1.86
C TYR A 66 24.15 5.71 -1.71
N PRO A 67 24.94 4.85 -1.03
CA PRO A 67 26.39 5.05 -1.00
C PRO A 67 26.94 5.02 -2.44
N PRO A 68 27.90 5.88 -2.78
CA PRO A 68 28.52 5.88 -4.10
C PRO A 68 29.12 4.51 -4.40
N GLU A 69 29.09 4.11 -5.68
CA GLU A 69 29.46 2.77 -6.13
C GLU A 69 30.88 2.33 -5.73
N ASP A 70 31.77 3.30 -5.49
CA ASP A 70 33.15 3.10 -5.01
C ASP A 70 33.28 2.97 -3.48
N TYR A 71 32.20 2.68 -2.75
CA TYR A 71 32.31 2.45 -1.31
C TYR A 71 33.08 1.16 -1.02
N PRO A 72 34.23 1.20 -0.31
CA PRO A 72 34.97 -0.01 0.02
C PRO A 72 34.18 -0.86 1.02
N VAL A 73 33.90 -2.10 0.66
CA VAL A 73 33.28 -3.14 1.49
C VAL A 73 34.25 -3.74 2.49
#